data_AF-A0A2E8B3S0-F1
#
_entry.id   AF-A0A2E8B3S0-F1
#
_cell.length_a   1.000
_cell.length_b   1.000
_cell.length_c   1.000
_cell.angle_alpha   90.00
_cell.angle_beta   90.00
_cell.angle_gamma   90.00
#
_symmetry.space_group_name_H-M   'P 1'
#
loop_
_entity.id
_entity.type
_entity.pdbx_description
1 polymer ?
#
loop_
_entity_poly.entity_id
_entity_poly.type
_entity_poly.pdbx_seq_one_letter_code
_entity_poly.pdbx_strand_id
1 'polypeptide(L)' 'MRTSSRKIGLEVLESRILADSGIGNGSVFEGITIGAIVPDFELSDINPTSPSFNQNISPRDHQGSVSAWYFGHAT' A
#
# COMPACT_ATOMS: atom_id res chain seq x y z
N MET A 1 -19.38 -47.44 -6.11
CA MET A 1 -18.66 -46.22 -6.53
C MET A 1 -19.62 -45.04 -6.43
N ARG A 2 -19.33 -44.03 -5.59
CA ARG A 2 -20.18 -42.83 -5.42
C ARG A 2 -19.35 -41.60 -5.84
N THR A 3 -19.63 -41.05 -7.01
CA THR A 3 -18.98 -39.82 -7.48
C THR A 3 -19.65 -38.63 -6.81
N SER A 4 -18.92 -37.93 -5.94
CA SER A 4 -19.39 -36.71 -5.26
C SER A 4 -18.81 -35.49 -5.98
N SER A 5 -19.60 -34.84 -6.84
CA SER A 5 -19.23 -33.55 -7.43
C SER A 5 -19.31 -32.45 -6.38
N ARG A 6 -18.17 -31.94 -5.90
CA ARG A 6 -18.12 -30.75 -5.04
C ARG A 6 -18.34 -29.51 -5.91
N LYS A 7 -19.48 -28.86 -5.74
CA LYS A 7 -19.81 -27.60 -6.42
C LYS A 7 -18.98 -26.48 -5.78
N ILE A 8 -18.02 -25.90 -6.50
CA ILE A 8 -17.26 -24.74 -6.05
C ILE A 8 -18.18 -23.53 -6.25
N GLY A 9 -18.80 -23.03 -5.19
CA GLY A 9 -19.51 -21.76 -5.23
C GLY A 9 -18.49 -20.63 -5.30
N LEU A 10 -18.54 -19.81 -6.35
CA LEU A 10 -17.81 -18.54 -6.42
C LEU A 10 -18.72 -17.49 -5.77
N GLU A 11 -18.61 -17.27 -4.47
CA GLU A 11 -19.30 -16.17 -3.81
C GLU A 11 -18.48 -14.90 -3.98
N VAL A 12 -19.13 -13.88 -4.55
CA VAL A 12 -18.50 -12.56 -4.73
C VAL A 12 -18.44 -11.90 -3.37
N LEU A 13 -17.22 -11.73 -2.85
CA LEU A 13 -16.98 -11.06 -1.58
C LEU A 13 -17.43 -9.60 -1.70
N GLU A 14 -18.29 -9.16 -0.77
CA GLU A 14 -18.78 -7.79 -0.74
C GLU A 14 -17.63 -6.78 -0.59
N SER A 15 -17.62 -5.77 -1.47
CA SER A 15 -16.58 -4.75 -1.53
C SER A 15 -16.66 -3.85 -0.30
N ARG A 16 -15.71 -4.01 0.63
CA ARG A 16 -15.60 -3.16 1.82
C ARG A 16 -14.96 -1.82 1.43
N ILE A 17 -15.77 -0.75 1.36
CA ILE A 17 -15.27 0.63 1.31
C ILE A 17 -15.08 1.11 2.75
N LEU A 18 -13.83 1.32 3.17
CA LEU A 18 -13.51 2.06 4.39
C LEU A 18 -13.81 3.53 4.13
N ALA A 19 -14.73 4.10 4.90
CA ALA A 19 -15.12 5.51 4.78
C ALA A 19 -13.96 6.43 5.22
N ASP A 20 -13.55 7.32 4.31
CA ASP A 20 -12.70 8.47 4.62
C ASP A 20 -13.51 9.57 5.34
N SER A 21 -12.88 10.24 6.32
CA SER A 21 -13.53 11.28 7.11
C SER A 21 -13.56 12.58 6.32
N GLY A 22 -14.78 12.97 5.93
CA GLY A 22 -15.12 14.10 5.06
C GLY A 22 -14.22 15.34 5.12
N ILE A 23 -13.79 15.78 3.93
CA ILE A 23 -13.12 17.05 3.72
C ILE A 23 -14.17 18.17 3.58
N GLY A 24 -14.15 19.11 4.52
CA GLY A 24 -14.89 20.36 4.44
C GLY A 24 -14.12 21.42 3.64
N ASN A 25 -14.71 21.78 2.49
CA ASN A 25 -14.43 22.91 1.59
C ASN A 25 -13.32 22.73 0.53
N GLY A 26 -13.75 22.07 -0.55
CA GLY A 26 -13.00 21.91 -1.80
C GLY A 26 -12.91 20.43 -2.17
N SER A 27 -14.04 19.76 -2.38
CA SER A 27 -14.10 18.30 -2.54
C SER A 27 -13.53 17.86 -3.90
N VAL A 28 -12.20 17.86 -4.01
CA VAL A 28 -11.49 16.90 -4.86
C VAL A 28 -11.71 15.57 -4.16
N PHE A 29 -12.53 14.70 -4.76
CA PHE A 29 -12.62 13.33 -4.29
C PHE A 29 -11.23 12.72 -4.52
N GLU A 30 -10.42 12.60 -3.46
CA GLU A 30 -9.22 11.77 -3.43
C GLU A 30 -9.66 10.31 -3.51
N GLY A 31 -10.17 9.94 -4.69
CA GLY A 31 -10.24 8.56 -5.10
C GLY A 31 -8.82 8.04 -5.05
N ILE A 32 -8.62 7.02 -4.22
CA ILE A 32 -7.46 6.13 -4.20
C ILE A 32 -7.02 5.93 -5.65
N THR A 33 -6.06 6.72 -6.10
CA THR A 33 -5.44 6.51 -7.38
C THR A 33 -4.52 5.35 -7.09
N ILE A 34 -4.84 4.17 -7.61
CA ILE A 34 -3.85 3.10 -7.71
C ILE A 34 -2.79 3.65 -8.67
N GLY A 35 -1.74 4.25 -8.10
CA GLY A 35 -0.78 5.09 -8.82
C GLY A 35 -0.69 6.55 -8.36
N ALA A 36 -1.29 6.94 -7.23
CA ALA A 36 -1.03 8.24 -6.60
C ALA A 36 0.50 8.40 -6.45
N ILE A 37 1.01 9.51 -6.99
CA ILE A 37 2.44 9.81 -7.06
C ILE A 37 2.96 9.84 -5.62
N VAL A 38 3.65 8.78 -5.21
CA VAL A 38 4.34 8.74 -3.91
C VAL A 38 5.32 9.91 -3.91
N PRO A 39 5.31 10.78 -2.88
CA PRO A 39 6.31 11.84 -2.76
C PRO A 39 7.70 11.25 -2.89
N ASP A 40 8.57 11.91 -3.65
CA ASP A 40 9.96 11.49 -3.75
C ASP A 40 10.68 11.89 -2.47
N PHE A 41 11.08 10.90 -1.68
CA PHE A 41 11.87 11.10 -0.48
C PHE A 41 12.99 10.06 -0.43
N GLU A 42 14.02 10.37 0.32
CA GLU A 42 15.13 9.48 0.59
C GLU A 42 15.34 9.38 2.10
N LEU A 43 15.60 8.16 2.58
CA LEU A 43 15.99 7.90 3.96
C LEU A 43 17.38 7.28 3.95
N SER A 44 18.21 7.62 4.94
CA SER A 44 19.46 6.91 5.17
C SER A 44 19.15 5.54 5.78
N ASP A 45 19.67 4.48 5.18
CA ASP A 45 19.56 3.13 5.72
C ASP A 45 20.55 2.96 6.90
N ILE A 46 20.01 3.06 8.10
CA ILE A 46 20.77 2.90 9.35
C ILE A 46 20.76 1.45 9.88
N ASN A 47 20.20 0.48 9.13
CA ASN A 47 20.15 -0.91 9.57
C ASN A 47 21.48 -1.63 9.26
N PRO A 48 22.32 -2.00 10.26
CA PRO A 48 23.65 -2.56 10.02
C PRO A 48 23.65 -3.94 9.35
N THR A 49 22.52 -4.66 9.37
CA THR A 49 22.38 -5.95 8.70
C THR A 49 21.88 -5.82 7.26
N SER A 50 21.60 -4.59 6.82
CA SER A 50 21.10 -4.33 5.47
C SER A 50 22.24 -4.33 4.45
N PRO A 51 22.05 -4.93 3.25
CA PRO A 51 23.00 -4.80 2.15
C PRO A 51 23.25 -3.35 1.69
N SER A 52 22.30 -2.46 1.95
CA SER A 52 22.35 -1.02 1.62
C SER A 52 22.75 -0.15 2.80
N PHE A 53 23.37 -0.71 3.86
CA PHE A 53 23.76 0.05 5.05
C PHE A 53 24.55 1.33 4.70
N ASN A 54 24.17 2.44 5.34
CA ASN A 54 24.66 3.81 5.11
C ASN A 54 24.44 4.40 3.71
N GLN A 55 23.59 3.78 2.88
CA GLN A 55 23.17 4.35 1.60
C GLN A 55 21.81 5.04 1.74
N ASN A 56 21.53 5.98 0.84
CA ASN A 56 20.21 6.57 0.73
C ASN A 56 19.29 5.61 -0.04
N ILE A 57 18.10 5.38 0.51
CA ILE A 57 17.05 4.56 -0.11
C ILE A 57 15.80 5.41 -0.37
N SER A 58 15.24 5.27 -1.57
CA SER A 58 14.02 5.94 -2.03
C SER A 58 12.96 4.91 -2.40
N PRO A 59 11.65 5.25 -2.32
CA PRO A 59 10.60 4.44 -2.96
C PRO A 59 10.88 4.10 -4.42
N ARG A 60 11.62 4.98 -5.13
CA ARG A 60 12.01 4.75 -6.53
C ARG A 60 12.93 3.55 -6.72
N ASP A 61 13.78 3.24 -5.73
CA ASP A 61 14.71 2.10 -5.78
C ASP A 61 13.97 0.76 -5.72
N HIS A 62 12.73 0.77 -5.23
CA HIS A 62 11.86 -0.39 -5.10
C HIS A 62 10.71 -0.40 -6.11
N GLN A 63 10.83 0.33 -7.22
CA GLN A 63 9.83 0.30 -8.30
C GLN A 63 9.60 -1.11 -8.81
N GLY A 64 8.33 -1.47 -9.00
CA GLY A 64 7.92 -2.82 -9.40
C GLY A 64 7.92 -3.85 -8.27
N SER A 65 8.30 -3.46 -7.05
CA SER A 65 8.19 -4.28 -5.84
C SER A 65 7.12 -3.73 -4.89
N VAL A 66 6.53 -4.60 -4.07
CA VAL A 66 5.63 -4.17 -2.99
C VAL A 66 6.49 -3.68 -1.83
N SER A 67 6.33 -2.41 -1.45
CA SER A 67 7.02 -1.79 -0.30
C SER A 67 6.01 -1.12 0.63
N ALA A 68 6.37 -1.03 1.92
CA ALA A 68 5.55 -0.37 2.95
C ALA A 68 6.40 0.71 3.63
N TRP A 69 5.83 1.89 3.79
CA TRP A 69 6.48 3.06 4.40
C TRP A 69 5.57 3.62 5.48
N TYR A 70 6.14 3.87 6.66
CA TYR A 70 5.41 4.40 7.81
C TYR A 70 6.03 5.72 8.24
N PHE A 71 5.21 6.78 8.26
CA PHE A 71 5.60 8.10 8.74
C PHE A 71 4.88 8.41 10.04
N GLY A 72 5.63 8.77 11.07
CA GLY A 72 5.09 9.27 12.33
C GLY A 72 5.35 10.77 12.45
N HIS A 73 4.30 11.53 12.75
CA HIS A 73 4.43 12.92 13.17
C HIS A 73 4.34 13.00 14.69
N ALA A 74 5.38 13.53 15.34
CA ALA A 74 5.38 13.86 16.76
C ALA A 74 5.47 15.37 16.88
N THR A 75 4.61 15.97 17.72
CA THR A 75 4.53 17.42 17.95
C THR A 75 5.14 17.78 19.29
#